data_AF-A0A2U1CR68-F1
#
_entry.id   AF-A0A2U1CR68-F1
#
_cell.length_a   1.000
_cell.length_b   1.000
_cell.length_c   1.000
_cell.angle_alpha   90.00
_cell.angle_beta   90.00
_cell.angle_gamma   90.00
#
_symmetry.space_group_name_H-M   'P 1'
#
loop_
_entity.id
_entity.type
_entity.pdbx_description
1 polymer ?
#
loop_
_entity_poly.entity_id
_entity_poly.type
_entity_poly.pdbx_seq_one_letter_code
_entity_poly.pdbx_strand_id
1 'polypeptide(L)' 'MSNAMEKHEKFILDDVLPSIFAHSAKVECGSVETALAVFMALGTILQEQGVSADTLLAAIRCSALSTHDAPEGLQ' A
#
# COMPACT_ATOMS: atom_id res chain seq x y z
N MET A 1 10.54 3.77 19.11
CA MET A 1 10.87 3.06 17.85
C MET A 1 10.46 3.98 16.72
N SER A 2 11.39 4.45 15.89
CA SER A 2 11.02 5.14 14.65
C SER A 2 10.18 4.16 13.84
N ASN A 3 8.99 4.58 13.44
CA ASN A 3 8.08 3.70 12.72
C ASN A 3 8.75 3.39 11.38
N ALA A 4 9.01 2.12 11.05
CA ALA A 4 9.66 1.77 9.78
C ALA A 4 8.92 2.38 8.59
N MET A 5 7.60 2.55 8.72
CA MET A 5 6.75 3.23 7.75
C MET A 5 7.14 4.69 7.48
N GLU A 6 7.53 5.48 8.48
CA GLU A 6 7.95 6.89 8.27
C GLU A 6 9.17 6.98 7.35
N LYS A 7 10.08 5.99 7.42
CA LYS A 7 11.27 5.93 6.55
C LYS A 7 10.94 5.53 5.12
N HIS A 8 9.80 4.87 4.91
CA HIS A 8 9.37 4.36 3.62
C HIS A 8 8.21 5.16 3.02
N GLU A 9 7.60 6.08 3.78
CA GLU A 9 6.43 6.87 3.38
C GLU A 9 6.67 7.59 2.07
N LYS A 10 7.79 8.31 1.93
CA LYS A 10 8.13 9.02 0.70
C LYS A 10 8.24 8.08 -0.51
N PHE A 11 8.93 6.94 -0.35
CA PHE A 11 9.04 5.94 -1.41
C PHE A 11 7.65 5.37 -1.79
N ILE A 12 6.80 5.11 -0.81
CA ILE A 12 5.45 4.60 -1.05
C ILE A 12 4.60 5.62 -1.82
N LEU A 13 4.61 6.88 -1.41
CA LEU A 13 3.79 7.94 -1.99
C LEU A 13 4.32 8.43 -3.35
N ASP A 14 5.64 8.55 -3.50
CA ASP A 14 6.25 9.16 -4.69
C ASP A 14 6.56 8.13 -5.79
N ASP A 15 6.84 6.87 -5.42
CA ASP A 15 7.28 5.85 -6.39
C ASP A 15 6.26 4.70 -6.53
N VAL A 16 5.80 4.11 -5.43
CA VAL A 16 4.97 2.89 -5.47
C VAL A 16 3.54 3.18 -5.91
N LEU A 17 2.84 4.11 -5.25
CA LEU A 17 1.45 4.44 -5.60
C LEU A 17 1.30 4.95 -7.03
N PRO A 18 2.15 5.89 -7.52
CA PRO A 18 2.08 6.34 -8.90
C PRO A 18 2.33 5.21 -9.89
N SER A 19 3.23 4.27 -9.59
CA SER A 19 3.49 3.10 -10.44
C SER A 19 2.28 2.17 -10.54
N ILE A 20 1.55 1.96 -9.44
CA ILE A 20 0.30 1.18 -9.41
C ILE A 20 -0.76 1.84 -10.31
N PHE A 21 -0.96 3.16 -10.18
CA PHE A 21 -1.96 3.89 -10.97
C PHE A 21 -1.58 4.01 -12.44
N ALA A 22 -0.29 4.20 -12.75
CA ALA A 22 0.20 4.19 -14.13
C ALA A 22 0.00 2.81 -14.77
N HIS A 23 0.21 1.73 -14.02
CA HIS A 23 -0.06 0.39 -14.51
C HIS A 23 -1.56 0.17 -14.75
N SER A 24 -2.42 0.51 -13.78
CA SER A 24 -3.87 0.33 -13.90
C SER A 24 -4.44 1.07 -15.11
N ALA A 25 -3.97 2.29 -15.36
CA ALA A 25 -4.34 3.08 -16.55
C ALA A 25 -3.89 2.41 -17.85
N LYS A 26 -2.69 1.80 -17.87
CA LYS A 26 -2.15 1.12 -19.06
C LYS A 26 -2.91 -0.15 -19.42
N VAL A 27 -3.40 -0.88 -18.44
CA VAL A 27 -4.11 -2.17 -18.65
C VAL A 27 -5.64 -2.04 -18.54
N GLU A 28 -6.15 -0.81 -18.52
CA GLU A 28 -7.58 -0.47 -18.47
C GLU A 28 -8.34 -1.15 -17.32
N CYS A 29 -7.71 -1.27 -16.15
CA CYS A 29 -8.35 -1.84 -14.94
C CYS A 29 -8.46 -0.83 -13.80
N GLY A 30 -9.21 -1.19 -12.77
CA GLY A 30 -9.41 -0.34 -11.59
C GLY A 30 -8.11 -0.15 -10.80
N SER A 31 -7.87 1.07 -10.33
CA SER A 31 -6.72 1.38 -9.46
C SER A 31 -6.76 0.57 -8.15
N VAL A 32 -7.96 0.41 -7.57
CA VAL A 32 -8.20 -0.42 -6.38
C VAL A 32 -7.92 -1.90 -6.65
N GLU A 33 -8.34 -2.40 -7.82
CA GLU A 33 -8.10 -3.79 -8.23
C GLU A 33 -6.59 -4.07 -8.37
N THR A 34 -5.86 -3.15 -9.01
CA THR A 34 -4.40 -3.27 -9.17
C THR A 34 -3.70 -3.21 -7.82
N ALA A 35 -4.09 -2.27 -6.94
CA ALA A 35 -3.54 -2.16 -5.60
C ALA A 35 -3.76 -3.45 -4.77
N LEU A 36 -4.96 -4.03 -4.86
CA LEU A 36 -5.28 -5.30 -4.21
C LEU A 36 -4.44 -6.45 -4.77
N ALA A 37 -4.29 -6.54 -6.10
CA ALA A 37 -3.45 -7.56 -6.73
C ALA A 37 -1.99 -7.48 -6.26
N VAL A 38 -1.43 -6.27 -6.22
CA VAL A 38 -0.07 -6.02 -5.69
C VAL A 38 0.03 -6.40 -4.22
N PHE A 39 -0.96 -5.99 -3.40
CA PHE A 39 -1.00 -6.33 -1.98
C PHE A 39 -1.03 -7.84 -1.75
N MET A 40 -1.87 -8.59 -2.47
CA MET A 40 -1.95 -10.05 -2.37
C MET A 40 -0.64 -10.74 -2.78
N ALA A 41 -0.01 -10.27 -3.86
CA ALA A 41 1.27 -10.79 -4.32
C ALA A 41 2.38 -10.57 -3.27
N LEU A 42 2.48 -9.36 -2.71
CA LEU A 42 3.44 -9.05 -1.65
C LEU A 42 3.19 -9.86 -0.37
N GLY A 43 1.93 -9.99 0.03
CA GLY A 43 1.55 -10.84 1.17
C GLY A 43 1.98 -12.30 0.98
N THR A 44 1.80 -12.85 -0.22
CA THR A 44 2.23 -14.22 -0.57
C THR A 44 3.73 -14.36 -0.46
N ILE A 45 4.51 -13.43 -1.03
CA ILE A 45 5.98 -13.43 -0.96
C ILE A 45 6.47 -13.38 0.49
N LEU A 46 5.83 -12.56 1.34
CA LEU A 46 6.20 -12.46 2.75
C LEU A 46 5.86 -13.75 3.52
N GLN A 47 4.74 -14.40 3.20
CA GLN A 47 4.40 -15.71 3.77
C GLN A 47 5.40 -16.79 3.37
N GLU A 48 5.86 -16.81 2.12
CA GLU A 48 6.92 -17.72 1.65
C GLU A 48 8.25 -17.49 2.39
N GLN A 49 8.48 -16.27 2.87
CA GLN A 49 9.64 -15.91 3.70
C GLN A 49 9.42 -16.16 5.21
N GLY A 50 8.30 -16.76 5.60
CA GLY A 50 8.00 -17.16 6.97
C GLY A 50 7.23 -16.13 7.80
N VAL A 51 6.74 -15.04 7.20
CA VAL A 51 5.87 -14.09 7.90
C VAL A 51 4.48 -14.69 8.03
N SER A 52 3.96 -14.82 9.26
CA SER A 52 2.64 -15.41 9.48
C SER A 52 1.51 -14.49 9.02
N ALA A 53 0.34 -15.07 8.72
CA ALA A 53 -0.86 -14.31 8.41
C ALA A 53 -1.25 -13.34 9.55
N ASP A 54 -1.09 -13.77 10.81
CA ASP A 54 -1.37 -12.94 11.98
C ASP A 54 -0.43 -11.73 12.05
N THR A 55 0.86 -11.93 11.74
CA THR A 55 1.83 -10.83 11.69
C THR A 55 1.51 -9.85 10.57
N LEU A 56 1.10 -10.33 9.38
CA LEU A 56 0.68 -9.47 8.28
C LEU A 56 -0.57 -8.65 8.66
N LEU A 57 -1.57 -9.30 9.26
CA LEU A 57 -2.79 -8.62 9.70
C LEU A 57 -2.50 -7.57 10.79
N ALA A 58 -1.60 -7.88 11.72
CA ALA A 58 -1.13 -6.92 12.71
C ALA A 58 -0.41 -5.75 12.06
N ALA A 59 0.46 -5.99 11.08
CA ALA A 59 1.19 -4.94 10.37
C ALA A 59 0.25 -3.96 9.63
N ILE A 60 -0.80 -4.47 8.99
CA ILE A 60 -1.82 -3.64 8.32
C ILE A 60 -2.57 -2.77 9.33
N ARG A 61 -2.97 -3.35 10.47
CA ARG A 61 -3.65 -2.60 11.53
C ARG A 61 -2.76 -1.53 12.16
N CYS A 62 -1.45 -1.75 12.16
CA CYS A 62 -0.46 -0.82 12.67
C CYS A 62 0.07 0.16 11.61
N SER A 63 -0.28 0.00 10.32
CA SER A 63 0.18 0.90 9.27
C SER A 63 -0.55 2.24 9.43
N ALA A 64 0.05 3.13 10.20
CA ALA A 64 -0.43 4.49 10.45
C ALA A 64 -0.22 5.42 9.25
N LEU A 65 -0.44 4.94 8.02
CA LEU A 65 -0.55 5.85 6.89
C LEU A 65 -1.86 6.59 7.08
N SER A 66 -1.77 7.83 7.57
CA SER A 66 -2.85 8.78 7.45
C SER A 66 -3.14 8.89 5.95
N THR A 67 -4.20 8.24 5.48
CA THR A 67 -4.83 8.67 4.25
C THR A 67 -5.18 10.12 4.52
N HIS A 68 -4.44 11.05 3.91
CA HIS A 68 -4.75 12.47 4.01
C HIS A 68 -6.23 12.58 3.61
N ASP A 69 -7.11 12.83 4.58
CA ASP A 69 -8.46 13.29 4.31
C ASP A 69 -8.23 14.57 3.52
N ALA A 70 -8.32 14.51 2.18
CA ALA A 70 -8.35 15.72 1.39
C ALA A 70 -9.51 16.53 1.97
N PRO A 71 -9.31 17.76 2.46
CA PRO A 71 -10.38 18.51 3.07
C PRO A 71 -11.54 18.55 2.09
N GLU A 72 -12.70 18.07 2.51
CA GLU A 72 -13.98 18.31 1.85
C GLU A 72 -14.17 19.83 1.80
N GLY A 73 -13.66 20.47 0.75
CA GLY A 73 -13.52 21.92 0.76
C GLY A 73 -12.90 22.47 -0.51
N LEU A 74 -13.64 22.37 -1.62
CA LEU A 74 -13.81 23.44 -2.61
C LEU A 74 -14.92 23.03 -3.60
N GLN A 75 -16.16 23.10 -3.12
CA GLN A 75 -17.31 23.48 -3.95
C GLN A 75 -18.02 24.64 -3.28
#